data_AF-A0A376TYL5-F1
#
_entry.id   AF-A0A376TYL5-F1
#
_cell.length_a   1.000
_cell.length_b   1.000
_cell.length_c   1.000
_cell.angle_alpha   90.00
_cell.angle_beta   90.00
_cell.angle_gamma   90.00
#
_symmetry.space_group_name_H-M   'P 1'
#
loop_
_entity.id
_entity.type
_entity.pdbx_description
1 polymer ?
#
loop_
_entity_poly.entity_id
_entity_poly.type
_entity_poly.pdbx_seq_one_letter_code
_entity_poly.pdbx_strand_id
1 'polypeptide(L)' 'MFATGRHHVDVGQIRDNLEIKSYMITSNGARVHDLDGNLIFAHNLDRDIASDLFGVVNDQSGHHY' A
#
# COMPACT_ATOMS: atom_id res chain seq x y z
N MET A 1 0.00 -0.28 17.34
CA MET A 1 -0.38 -0.74 15.99
C MET A 1 -0.84 0.49 15.23
N PHE A 2 -0.33 0.70 14.02
CA PHE A 2 -0.72 1.82 13.15
C PHE A 2 -1.30 1.33 11.82
N ALA A 3 -2.18 2.13 11.23
CA ALA A 3 -2.78 1.85 9.94
C ALA A 3 -2.73 3.08 9.03
N THR A 4 -2.36 2.89 7.77
CA THR A 4 -2.28 3.98 6.79
C THR A 4 -2.52 3.47 5.38
N GLY A 5 -3.02 4.36 4.51
CA GLY A 5 -3.09 4.12 3.06
C GLY A 5 -1.75 4.26 2.35
N ARG A 6 -0.75 4.85 3.01
CA ARG A 6 0.60 5.02 2.43
C ARG A 6 1.26 3.68 2.19
N HIS A 7 2.18 3.66 1.23
CA HIS A 7 3.00 2.49 0.98
C HIS A 7 3.98 2.28 2.14
N HIS A 8 4.36 1.02 2.40
CA HIS A 8 5.29 0.65 3.47
C HIS A 8 6.59 1.46 3.48
N VAL A 9 7.10 1.88 2.32
CA VAL A 9 8.36 2.63 2.21
C VAL A 9 8.25 4.00 2.90
N ASP A 10 7.11 4.67 2.78
CA ASP A 10 6.85 5.95 3.45
C ASP A 10 6.67 5.78 4.98
N VAL A 11 6.45 4.54 5.41
CA VAL A 11 6.09 4.18 6.78
C VAL A 11 7.33 3.75 7.58
N GLY A 12 8.35 3.19 6.94
CA GLY A 12 9.64 2.92 7.57
C GLY A 12 10.25 4.17 8.19
N GLN A 13 10.24 5.29 7.45
CA GLN A 13 10.77 6.57 7.94
C GLN A 13 9.97 7.14 9.12
N ILE A 14 8.64 6.93 9.15
CA ILE A 14 7.79 7.34 10.29
C ILE A 14 8.09 6.49 11.52
N ARG A 15 8.21 5.17 11.35
CA ARG A 15 8.52 4.23 12.44
C ARG A 15 9.88 4.55 13.07
N ASP A 16 10.90 4.74 12.22
CA ASP A 16 12.27 4.99 12.66
C ASP A 16 12.39 6.34 13.38
N ASN A 17 11.66 7.36 12.93
CA ASN A 17 11.59 8.67 13.60
C ASN A 17 10.82 8.66 14.93
N LEU A 18 9.93 7.69 15.15
CA LEU A 18 9.13 7.57 16.37
C LEU A 18 9.77 6.62 17.40
N GLU A 19 10.84 5.89 17.05
CA GLU A 19 11.54 4.91 17.89
C GLU A 19 10.62 3.84 18.54
N ILE A 20 9.49 3.54 17.90
CA ILE A 20 8.48 2.61 18.43
C ILE A 20 8.46 1.29 17.68
N LYS A 21 8.55 0.18 18.43
CA LYS A 21 8.24 -1.16 17.92
C LYS A 21 6.73 -1.35 17.85
N SER A 22 6.19 -1.42 16.64
CA SER A 22 4.76 -1.64 16.45
C SER A 22 4.45 -2.32 15.11
N TYR A 23 3.35 -3.09 15.08
CA TYR A 23 2.80 -3.62 13.84
C TYR A 23 2.31 -2.50 12.93
N MET A 24 2.62 -2.60 11.64
CA MET A 24 2.25 -1.63 10.63
C MET A 24 1.31 -2.23 9.59
N ILE A 25 0.09 -1.69 9.53
CA ILE A 25 -0.85 -1.91 8.44
C ILE A 25 -0.68 -0.79 7.40
N THR A 26 -0.43 -1.16 6.15
CA THR A 26 -0.14 -0.22 5.05
C THR A 26 -0.98 -0.54 3.82
N SER A 27 -0.97 0.33 2.81
CA SER A 27 -1.74 0.15 1.58
C SER A 27 -3.23 -0.15 1.84
N ASN A 28 -3.82 0.57 2.80
CA ASN A 28 -5.22 0.42 3.22
C ASN A 28 -5.59 -1.00 3.70
N GLY A 29 -4.64 -1.74 4.30
CA GLY A 29 -4.90 -3.09 4.80
C GLY A 29 -4.31 -4.19 3.94
N ALA A 30 -3.87 -3.88 2.71
CA ALA A 30 -3.30 -4.88 1.81
C ALA A 30 -1.97 -5.46 2.30
N ARG A 31 -1.27 -4.79 3.22
CA ARG A 31 0.02 -5.24 3.75
C ARG A 31 0.12 -5.09 5.26
N VAL A 32 0.67 -6.10 5.92
CA VAL A 32 0.99 -6.10 7.37
C VAL A 32 2.46 -6.44 7.58
N HIS A 33 3.16 -5.64 8.37
CA HIS A 33 4.54 -5.89 8.78
C HIS A 33 4.65 -6.03 10.30
N ASP A 34 5.60 -6.86 10.74
CA ASP A 34 5.90 -7.08 12.15
C ASP A 34 6.72 -5.94 12.76
N LEU A 35 7.16 -6.14 14.01
CA LEU A 35 7.91 -5.16 14.79
C LEU A 35 9.30 -4.87 14.23
N ASP A 36 9.86 -5.81 13.47
CA ASP A 36 11.19 -5.71 12.86
C ASP A 36 11.10 -5.34 11.36
N GLY A 37 9.87 -5.15 10.86
CA GLY A 37 9.60 -4.76 9.47
C GLY A 37 9.45 -5.93 8.50
N ASN A 38 9.40 -7.17 8.98
CA ASN A 38 9.18 -8.31 8.12
C ASN A 38 7.72 -8.37 7.66
N LEU A 39 7.49 -8.74 6.41
CA LEU A 39 6.14 -8.91 5.85
C LEU A 39 5.46 -10.14 6.46
N ILE A 40 4.31 -9.94 7.12
CA ILE A 40 3.48 -11.02 7.65
C ILE A 40 2.37 -11.39 6.67
N PHE A 41 1.80 -10.39 5.98
CA PHE A 41 0.63 -10.59 5.14
C PHE A 41 0.64 -9.64 3.94
N ALA A 42 0.27 -10.18 2.78
CA ALA A 42 0.05 -9.42 1.56
C ALA A 42 -1.22 -9.92 0.85
N HIS A 43 -2.14 -9.00 0.58
CA HIS A 43 -3.34 -9.25 -0.21
C HIS A 43 -3.35 -8.27 -1.38
N ASN A 44 -2.91 -8.76 -2.54
CA ASN A 44 -2.89 -7.97 -3.75
C ASN A 44 -4.23 -8.09 -4.48
N LEU A 45 -4.53 -7.11 -5.32
CA LEU A 45 -5.63 -7.25 -6.28
C LEU A 45 -5.34 -8.41 -7.23
N ASP A 46 -6.41 -9.08 -7.68
CA ASP A 46 -6.32 -10.04 -8.77
C ASP A 46 -5.84 -9.35 -10.05
N ARG A 47 -5.13 -10.11 -10.89
CA ARG A 47 -4.42 -9.56 -12.05
C ARG A 47 -5.37 -8.92 -13.07
N ASP A 48 -6.50 -9.54 -13.32
CA ASP A 48 -7.55 -9.05 -14.21
C ASP A 48 -8.13 -7.72 -13.69
N ILE A 49 -8.48 -7.66 -12.40
CA ILE A 49 -8.96 -6.43 -11.76
C ILE A 49 -7.91 -5.31 -11.85
N ALA A 50 -6.64 -5.62 -11.61
CA ALA A 50 -5.56 -4.66 -11.73
C ALA A 50 -5.41 -4.16 -13.18
N SER A 51 -5.50 -5.06 -14.16
CA SER A 51 -5.44 -4.73 -15.59
C SER A 51 -6.59 -3.82 -16.02
N ASP A 52 -7.81 -4.12 -15.59
CA ASP A 52 -9.00 -3.31 -15.88
C ASP A 52 -8.83 -1.90 -15.30
N LEU A 53 -8.35 -1.80 -14.06
CA LEU A 53 -8.12 -0.50 -13.43
C LEU A 53 -7.06 0.33 -14.17
N PHE A 54 -5.99 -0.30 -14.67
CA PHE A 54 -5.02 0.38 -15.55
C PHE A 54 -5.65 0.88 -16.85
N GLY A 55 -6.57 0.12 -17.44
CA GLY A 55 -7.33 0.53 -18.61
C GLY A 55 -8.15 1.78 -18.36
N VAL A 56 -8.93 1.80 -17.28
CA VAL A 56 -9.81 2.93 -16.90
C VAL A 56 -9.03 4.24 -16.73
N VAL A 57 -7.86 4.20 -16.08
CA VAL A 57 -7.06 5.42 -15.87
C VAL A 57 -6.35 5.90 -17.14
N ASN A 58 -6.00 4.99 -18.05
CA ASN A 58 -5.33 5.35 -19.30
C ASN A 58 -6.32 5.85 -20.37
N ASP A 59 -7.58 5.43 -20.30
CA ASP A 59 -8.64 5.83 -21.24
C ASP A 59 -9.06 7.31 -21.11
N GLN A 60 -8.69 7.99 -20.01
CA GLN A 60 -8.94 9.42 -19.82
C GLN A 60 -8.05 10.35 -20.66
N SER A 61 -7.18 9.81 -21.51
CA SER A 61 -6.35 10.60 -22.44
C SER A 61 -6.96 10.79 -23.84
N GLY A 62 -8.18 10.26 -24.09
CA GLY A 62 -8.78 10.20 -25.43
C GLY A 62 -10.03 11.04 -25.70
N HIS A 63 -10.58 11.79 -24.74
CA HIS A 63 -11.83 12.54 -24.94
C HIS A 63 -11.66 14.04 -24.68
N HIS A 64 -11.01 14.71 -25.63
CA HIS A 64 -11.27 16.11 -25.94
C HIS A 64 -12.51 16.20 -26.84
N TYR A 65 -13.62 16.66 -26.26
CA TYR A 65 -14.62 17.46 -26.95
C TYR A 65 -14.96 18.65 -26.05
#